data_AF-A0A7J4K8N9-F1
#
_entry.id   AF-A0A7J4K8N9-F1
#
_cell.length_a   1.000
_cell.length_b   1.000
_cell.length_c   1.000
_cell.angle_alpha   90.00
_cell.angle_beta   90.00
_cell.angle_gamma   90.00
#
_symmetry.space_group_name_H-M   'P 1'
#
loop_
_entity.id
_entity.type
_entity.pdbx_description
1 polymer ?
#
loop_
_entity_poly.entity_id
_entity_poly.type
_entity_poly.pdbx_seq_one_letter_code
_entity_poly.pdbx_strand_id
1 'polypeptide(L)' 'MKKRRNPRLSVDISSTFVRKLDALSAFKSQKVALFTLVWSVYTKAIANGLRRGTRYAEVFYKVR' A
#
# COMPACT_ATOMS: atom_id res chain seq x y z
N MET A 1 -24.86 -17.85 -4.73
CA MET A 1 -24.06 -16.62 -4.92
C MET A 1 -22.57 -16.95 -4.95
N LYS A 2 -21.94 -16.97 -6.13
CA LYS A 2 -20.49 -17.19 -6.29
C LYS A 2 -19.80 -15.92 -5.75
N LYS A 3 -19.19 -15.97 -4.55
CA LYS A 3 -18.30 -14.92 -4.05
C LYS A 3 -17.13 -14.82 -5.03
N ARG A 4 -17.26 -13.98 -6.06
CA ARG A 4 -16.15 -13.60 -6.94
C ARG A 4 -15.16 -12.86 -6.05
N ARG A 5 -14.20 -13.58 -5.48
CA ARG A 5 -13.00 -12.98 -4.92
C ARG A 5 -12.34 -12.30 -6.13
N ASN A 6 -12.57 -11.00 -6.31
CA ASN A 6 -11.87 -10.23 -7.34
C ASN A 6 -10.40 -10.64 -7.30
N PRO A 7 -9.76 -11.01 -8.43
CA PRO A 7 -8.39 -11.46 -8.41
C PRO A 7 -7.53 -10.39 -7.75
N ARG A 8 -6.81 -10.80 -6.70
CA ARG A 8 -5.97 -9.92 -5.88
C ARG A 8 -4.53 -10.23 -6.20
N LEU A 9 -3.83 -9.29 -6.81
CA LEU A 9 -2.38 -9.36 -6.94
C LEU A 9 -1.76 -8.77 -5.66
N SER A 10 -0.74 -9.45 -5.17
CA SER A 10 -0.08 -9.12 -3.91
C SER A 10 1.38 -8.97 -4.22
N VAL A 11 1.92 -7.77 -4.05
CA VAL A 11 3.32 -7.49 -4.35
C VAL A 11 4.04 -7.13 -3.07
N ASP A 12 5.15 -7.80 -2.81
CA ASP A 12 6.07 -7.41 -1.74
C ASP A 12 6.74 -6.09 -2.14
N ILE A 13 6.52 -5.05 -1.34
CA ILE A 13 7.08 -3.71 -1.56
C ILE A 13 8.19 -3.40 -0.55
N SER A 14 8.68 -4.39 0.19
CA SER A 14 9.58 -4.17 1.33
C SER A 14 10.88 -3.46 0.94
N SER A 15 11.42 -3.75 -0.25
CA SER A 15 12.63 -3.11 -0.78
C SER A 15 12.37 -1.76 -1.44
N THR A 16 11.14 -1.47 -1.87
CA THR A 16 10.79 -0.27 -2.65
C THR A 16 9.95 0.74 -1.88
N PHE A 17 9.51 0.41 -0.66
CA PHE A 17 8.65 1.26 0.16
C PHE A 17 9.25 2.63 0.46
N VAL A 18 10.58 2.70 0.63
CA VAL A 18 11.30 3.97 0.83
C VAL A 18 11.12 4.91 -0.37
N ARG A 19 11.26 4.40 -1.60
CA ARG A 19 11.06 5.19 -2.82
C ARG A 19 9.63 5.74 -2.93
N LYS A 20 8.65 5.04 -2.37
CA LYS A 20 7.25 5.50 -2.29
C LYS A 20 7.10 6.68 -1.33
N LEU A 21 7.80 6.66 -0.19
CA LEU A 21 7.82 7.78 0.75
C LEU A 21 8.54 8.99 0.16
N ASP A 22 9.63 8.78 -0.57
CA ASP A 22 10.36 9.85 -1.26
C ASP A 22 9.47 10.54 -2.30
N ALA A 23 8.72 9.75 -3.09
CA ALA A 23 7.75 10.30 -4.04
C ALA A 23 6.63 11.09 -3.34
N LEU A 24 6.15 10.64 -2.18
CA LEU A 24 5.15 11.36 -1.40
C LEU A 24 5.72 12.66 -0.79
N SER A 25 7.01 12.69 -0.46
CA SER A 25 7.69 13.89 0.06
C SER A 25 7.77 15.04 -0.95
N ALA A 26 7.68 14.74 -2.26
CA ALA A 26 7.72 15.73 -3.32
C ALA A 26 6.49 16.66 -3.33
N PHE A 27 5.36 16.24 -2.74
CA PHE A 27 4.12 17.01 -2.66
C PHE A 27 4.16 18.11 -1.56
N LYS A 28 5.08 19.07 -1.68
CA LYS A 28 5.36 20.09 -0.63
C LYS A 28 4.15 20.92 -0.19
N SER A 29 3.13 21.11 -1.03
CA SER A 29 1.94 21.91 -0.76
C SER A 29 0.86 21.20 0.08
N GLN A 30 0.93 19.87 0.21
CA GLN A 30 -0.14 19.05 0.81
C GLN A 30 0.30 18.33 2.09
N LYS A 31 1.19 18.92 2.89
CA LYS A 31 1.84 18.26 4.05
C LYS A 31 0.88 17.60 5.04
N VAL A 32 -0.23 18.26 5.38
CA VAL A 32 -1.23 17.72 6.33
C VAL A 32 -1.96 16.52 5.74
N ALA A 33 -2.39 16.61 4.48
CA ALA A 33 -3.04 15.51 3.76
C ALA A 33 -2.07 14.35 3.51
N LEU A 34 -0.78 14.65 3.29
CA LEU A 34 0.26 13.63 3.13
C LEU A 34 0.53 12.89 4.41
N PHE A 35 0.52 13.55 5.57
CA PHE A 35 0.74 12.87 6.84
C PHE A 35 -0.33 11.79 7.08
N THR A 36 -1.60 12.13 6.88
CA THR A 36 -2.71 11.17 7.03
C THR A 36 -2.68 10.09 5.95
N LEU A 37 -2.34 10.45 4.71
CA LEU A 37 -2.21 9.51 3.60
C LEU A 37 -1.06 8.52 3.81
N VAL A 38 0.13 8.99 4.18
CA VAL A 38 1.32 8.18 4.46
C VAL A 38 1.02 7.19 5.58
N TRP A 39 0.38 7.65 6.65
CA TRP A 39 -0.03 6.77 7.76
C TRP A 39 -1.03 5.69 7.31
N SER A 40 -2.02 6.06 6.49
CA SER A 40 -2.98 5.11 5.91
C SER A 40 -2.29 4.09 5.00
N VAL A 41 -1.31 4.53 4.20
CA VAL A 41 -0.53 3.66 3.31
C VAL A 41 0.33 2.70 4.13
N TYR A 42 1.01 3.18 5.18
CA TYR A 42 1.84 2.38 6.07
C TYR A 42 1.03 1.28 6.77
N THR A 43 -0.07 1.66 7.41
CA THR A 43 -0.93 0.72 8.16
C THR A 43 -1.51 -0.36 7.26
N LYS A 44 -1.97 0.00 6.04
CA LYS A 44 -2.44 -0.98 5.05
C LYS A 44 -1.31 -1.90 4.57
N ALA A 45 -0.13 -1.36 4.27
CA ALA A 45 1.00 -2.13 3.77
C ALA A 45 1.49 -3.15 4.82
N ILE A 46 1.58 -2.75 6.08
CA ILE A 46 1.96 -3.64 7.20
C ILE A 46 0.89 -4.72 7.41
N ALA A 47 -0.38 -4.33 7.51
CA ALA A 47 -1.47 -5.29 7.74
C ALA A 47 -1.56 -6.34 6.62
N ASN A 48 -1.33 -5.94 5.37
CA ASN A 48 -1.28 -6.85 4.24
C ASN A 48 0.00 -7.71 4.21
N GLY A 49 1.13 -7.14 4.63
CA GLY A 49 2.40 -7.85 4.73
C GLY A 49 2.35 -8.96 5.78
N LEU A 50 1.86 -8.65 6.99
CA LEU A 50 1.70 -9.61 8.09
C LEU A 50 0.83 -10.80 7.70
N ARG A 51 -0.23 -10.58 6.92
CA ARG A 51 -1.11 -11.65 6.42
C ARG A 51 -0.44 -12.59 5.41
N ARG A 52 0.73 -12.22 4.88
CA ARG A 52 1.43 -12.91 3.78
C ARG A 52 2.89 -13.24 4.10
N GLY A 53 3.34 -13.00 5.33
CA GLY A 53 4.71 -13.26 5.76
C GLY A 53 5.75 -12.29 5.18
N THR A 54 5.35 -11.08 4.77
CA THR A 54 6.26 -10.03 4.25
C THR A 54 6.19 -8.78 5.12
N ARG A 55 7.22 -7.92 5.09
CA ARG A 55 7.25 -6.71 5.93
C ARG A 55 6.24 -5.67 5.47
N TYR A 56 6.12 -5.49 4.14
CA TYR A 56 5.14 -4.60 3.51
C TYR A 56 4.60 -5.24 2.24
N ALA A 57 3.26 -5.30 2.10
CA ALA A 57 2.64 -5.79 0.87
C ALA A 57 1.56 -4.84 0.34
N GLU A 58 1.59 -4.59 -0.97
CA GLU A 58 0.52 -3.87 -1.66
C GLU A 58 -0.46 -4.86 -2.29
N VAL A 59 -1.76 -4.54 -2.20
CA VAL A 59 -2.83 -5.35 -2.78
C VAL A 59 -3.40 -4.59 -3.96
N PHE A 60 -3.29 -5.16 -5.16
CA PHE A 60 -3.94 -4.66 -6.35
C PHE A 60 -5.18 -5.48 -6.63
N TYR A 61 -6.28 -4.79 -6.92
CA TYR A 61 -7.53 -5.42 -7.31
C TYR A 61 -7.68 -5.28 -8.81
N LYS A 62 -8.00 -6.39 -9.49
CA LYS A 62 -8.33 -6.32 -10.91
C LYS A 62 -9.63 -5.54 -11.10
N VAL A 63 -9.56 -4.42 -11.81
CA VAL A 63 -10.72 -3.67 -12.28
C VAL A 63 -11.20 -4.32 -13.59
N ARG A 64 -11.89 -5.47 -13.46
CA ARG A 64 -12.54 -6.25 -14.54
C ARG A 64 -11.61 -7.14 -15.39
#